data_AF-A0A8J7ZFW4-F1
#
_entry.id   AF-A0A8J7ZFW4-F1
#
_cell.length_a   1.000
_cell.length_b   1.000
_cell.length_c   1.000
_cell.angle_alpha   90.00
_cell.angle_beta   90.00
_cell.angle_gamma   90.00
#
_symmetry.space_group_name_H-M   'P 1'
#
loop_
_entity.id
_entity.type
_entity.pdbx_description
1 polymer ?
#
loop_
_entity_poly.entity_id
_entity_poly.type
_entity_poly.pdbx_seq_one_letter_code
_entity_poly.pdbx_strand_id
1 'polypeptide(L)' 'MARHDFGWLGWFSLAGVLSLGPLLLVDVYVADVWPYSQYWTFLVLVLSAIGTVALYYGNDPSDGLSRESTT' A
#
# COMPACT_ATOMS: atom_id res chain seq x y z
N MET A 1 -20.48 5.20 -14.06
CA MET A 1 -19.95 4.09 -13.25
C MET A 1 -18.48 4.41 -13.06
N ALA A 2 -18.05 4.76 -11.84
CA ALA A 2 -16.64 4.97 -11.57
C ALA A 2 -15.91 3.65 -11.88
N ARG A 3 -14.91 3.68 -12.76
CA ARG A 3 -14.03 2.54 -12.96
C ARG A 3 -13.18 2.45 -11.71
N HIS A 4 -13.49 1.47 -10.86
CA HIS A 4 -12.64 1.09 -9.74
C HIS A 4 -11.53 0.22 -10.31
N ASP A 5 -10.51 0.85 -10.89
CA ASP A 5 -9.34 0.18 -11.43
C ASP A 5 -8.09 0.71 -10.72
N PHE A 6 -7.13 -0.18 -10.49
CA PHE A 6 -5.87 0.19 -9.84
C PHE A 6 -4.82 0.49 -10.91
N GLY A 7 -4.31 1.73 -10.90
CA GLY A 7 -3.05 2.04 -11.56
C GLY A 7 -1.87 1.38 -10.84
N TRP A 8 -0.67 1.52 -11.41
CA TRP A 8 0.55 0.91 -10.86
C TRP A 8 0.81 1.36 -9.41
N LEU A 9 0.52 2.63 -9.09
CA LEU A 9 0.69 3.16 -7.72
C LEU A 9 -0.29 2.50 -6.75
N GLY A 10 -1.53 2.26 -7.18
CA GLY A 10 -2.53 1.54 -6.41
C GLY A 10 -2.06 0.11 -6.07
N TRP A 11 -1.51 -0.59 -7.06
CA TRP A 11 -0.91 -1.92 -6.85
C TRP A 11 0.30 -1.90 -5.93
N PHE A 12 1.18 -0.90 -6.06
CA PHE A 12 2.32 -0.73 -5.16
C PHE A 12 1.87 -0.51 -3.72
N SER A 13 0.85 0.34 -3.53
CA SER A 13 0.29 0.62 -2.21
C SER A 13 -0.36 -0.63 -1.60
N LEU A 14 -1.07 -1.44 -2.41
CA LEU A 14 -1.64 -2.70 -1.97
C LEU A 14 -0.55 -3.69 -1.56
N ALA A 15 0.53 -3.79 -2.33
CA ALA A 15 1.68 -4.65 -2.01
C ALA A 15 2.33 -4.24 -0.68
N GLY A 16 2.40 -2.95 -0.39
CA GLY A 16 2.84 -2.44 0.91
C GLY A 16 1.95 -2.94 2.05
N VAL A 17 0.62 -2.92 1.90
CA VAL A 17 -0.31 -3.47 2.91
C VAL A 17 -0.09 -4.96 3.13
N LEU A 18 0.02 -5.72 2.03
CA LEU A 18 0.22 -7.18 2.08
C LEU A 18 1.56 -7.59 2.69
N SER A 19 2.59 -6.75 2.55
CA SER A 19 3.92 -7.02 3.08
C SER A 19 4.06 -6.57 4.54
N LEU A 20 3.53 -5.39 4.87
CA LEU A 20 3.64 -4.80 6.20
C LEU A 20 2.69 -5.43 7.22
N GLY A 21 1.56 -6.00 6.79
CA GLY A 21 0.62 -6.68 7.70
C GLY A 21 1.27 -7.86 8.43
N PRO A 22 1.84 -8.84 7.72
CA PRO A 22 2.60 -9.92 8.34
C PRO A 22 3.83 -9.43 9.10
N LEU A 23 4.51 -8.39 8.61
CA LEU A 23 5.67 -7.82 9.31
C LEU A 23 5.27 -7.23 10.66
N LEU A 24 4.14 -6.55 10.75
CA LEU A 24 3.61 -6.03 12.01
C LEU A 24 3.34 -7.16 13.02
N LEU A 25 2.83 -8.30 12.55
CA LEU A 25 2.65 -9.48 13.42
C LEU A 25 4.00 -9.96 13.96
N VAL A 26 5.02 -10.05 13.10
CA VAL A 26 6.39 -10.42 13.51
C VAL A 26 6.95 -9.42 14.52
N ASP A 27 6.76 -8.12 14.30
CA ASP A 27 7.24 -7.08 15.22
C ASP A 27 6.61 -7.18 16.61
N VAL A 28 5.32 -7.54 16.69
CA VAL A 28 4.66 -7.80 17.98
C VAL A 28 5.30 -9.01 18.69
N TYR A 29 5.67 -10.06 17.96
CA TYR A 29 6.32 -11.24 18.52
C TYR A 29 7.78 -11.01 18.94
N VAL A 30 8.47 -10.03 18.33
CA VAL A 30 9.91 -9.74 18.54
C VAL A 30 10.12 -8.38 19.21
N ALA A 31 9.10 -7.88 19.93
CA ALA A 31 9.09 -6.54 20.54
C ALA A 31 10.25 -6.29 21.51
N ASP A 32 10.78 -7.34 22.14
CA ASP A 32 11.90 -7.24 23.08
C ASP A 32 13.24 -6.84 22.41
N VAL A 33 13.38 -7.06 21.10
CA VAL A 33 14.60 -6.73 20.34
C VAL A 33 14.58 -5.26 19.91
N TRP A 34 13.43 -4.77 19.47
CA TRP A 34 13.26 -3.37 19.08
C TRP A 34 11.84 -2.87 19.42
N PRO A 35 11.62 -2.27 20.59
CA PRO A 35 10.28 -1.96 21.10
C PRO A 35 9.46 -0.98 20.26
N TYR A 36 10.15 -0.14 19.49
CA TYR A 36 9.52 0.87 18.64
C TYR A 36 9.31 0.40 17.18
N SER A 37 9.81 -0.78 16.80
CA SER A 37 9.63 -1.34 15.45
C SER A 37 8.15 -1.42 15.05
N GLN A 38 7.33 -2.02 15.91
CA GLN A 38 5.89 -2.14 15.75
C GLN A 38 5.19 -0.81 15.44
N TYR A 39 5.63 0.28 16.08
CA TYR A 39 5.03 1.60 15.90
C TYR A 39 5.33 2.15 14.51
N TRP A 40 6.58 2.03 14.05
CA TRP A 40 6.98 2.43 12.71
C TRP A 40 6.32 1.58 11.64
N THR A 41 6.31 0.25 11.80
CA THR A 41 5.67 -0.67 10.86
C THR A 41 4.17 -0.39 10.76
N PHE A 42 3.50 -0.11 11.89
CA PHE A 42 2.10 0.29 11.90
C PHE A 42 1.86 1.61 11.16
N LEU A 43 2.70 2.63 11.36
CA LEU A 43 2.58 3.91 10.66
C LEU A 43 2.68 3.74 9.14
N VAL A 44 3.68 2.98 8.67
CA VAL A 44 3.84 2.73 7.23
C VAL A 44 2.68 1.89 6.69
N LEU A 45 2.20 0.91 7.45
CA LEU A 45 1.03 0.10 7.09
C LEU A 45 -0.21 0.98 6.89
N VAL A 46 -0.47 1.91 7.81
CA VAL A 46 -1.61 2.84 7.72
C VAL A 46 -1.47 3.74 6.50
N LEU A 47 -0.28 4.30 6.24
CA LEU A 47 -0.04 5.11 5.05
C LEU A 47 -0.27 4.32 3.76
N SER A 48 0.16 3.07 3.72
CA SER A 48 -0.07 2.16 2.59
C SER A 48 -1.55 1.83 2.42
N ALA A 49 -2.28 1.63 3.52
CA ALA A 49 -3.73 1.39 3.46
C ALA A 49 -4.48 2.63 2.93
N ILE A 50 -4.13 3.82 3.42
CA ILE A 50 -4.69 5.09 2.94
C ILE A 50 -4.39 5.28 1.45
N GLY A 51 -3.15 5.04 1.02
CA GLY A 51 -2.75 5.11 -0.39
C GLY A 51 -3.57 4.14 -1.24
N THR A 52 -3.69 2.89 -0.82
CA THR A 52 -4.49 1.86 -1.50
C THR A 52 -5.93 2.31 -1.68
N VAL A 53 -6.57 2.77 -0.60
CA VAL A 53 -7.96 3.24 -0.65
C VAL A 53 -8.10 4.46 -1.55
N ALA A 54 -7.22 5.46 -1.41
CA ALA A 54 -7.27 6.68 -2.21
C ALA A 54 -7.11 6.40 -3.71
N LEU A 55 -6.17 5.53 -4.07
CA LEU A 55 -5.87 5.17 -5.46
C LEU A 55 -6.97 4.29 -6.07
N TYR A 56 -7.59 3.41 -5.28
CA TYR A 56 -8.74 2.58 -5.71
C TYR A 56 -9.97 3.41 -6.12
N TYR A 57 -10.18 4.57 -5.50
CA TYR A 57 -11.30 5.46 -5.81
C TYR A 57 -11.03 6.40 -7.01
N GLY A 58 -9.97 6.13 -7.79
CA GLY A 58 -9.69 6.85 -9.04
C GLY A 58 -8.83 8.10 -8.87
N ASN A 59 -8.20 8.32 -7.70
CA ASN A 59 -7.16 9.34 -7.54
C ASN A 59 -5.78 8.86 -7.99
N ASP A 60 -5.70 7.75 -8.73
CA ASP A 60 -4.44 7.20 -9.21
C ASP A 60 -4.02 7.88 -10.52
N PRO A 61 -3.00 8.76 -10.51
CA PRO A 61 -2.51 9.41 -11.73
C PRO A 61 -1.79 8.46 -12.68
N SER A 62 -1.51 7.22 -12.26
CA SER A 62 -0.90 6.18 -13.10
C SER A 62 -1.92 5.32 -13.85
N ASP A 63 -3.22 5.50 -13.60
CA ASP A 63 -4.29 4.86 -14.35
C ASP A 63 -4.40 5.49 -15.75
N GLY A 64 -3.76 4.86 -16.75
CA GLY A 64 -3.72 5.34 -18.14
C GLY A 64 -2.36 5.23 -18.83
N LEU A 65 -1.26 5.19 -18.07
CA LEU A 65 0.10 5.07 -18.64
C LEU A 65 0.34 3.75 -19.40
N SER A 66 -0.49 2.73 -19.17
CA SER A 66 -0.42 1.46 -19.93
C SER A 66 -1.06 1.53 -21.33
N ARG A 67 -1.77 2.63 -21.67
CA ARG A 67 -2.59 2.68 -22.90
C ARG A 67 -1.98 3.48 -24.06
N GLU A 68 -0.88 4.20 -23.84
CA GLU A 68 -0.34 5.15 -24.84
C GLU A 68 0.87 4.63 -25.63
N SER A 69 1.41 3.44 -25.34
CA SER A 69 2.62 2.92 -26.01
C SER A 69 2.37 2.00 -27.22
N THR A 70 1.21 2.07 -27.89
CA THR A 70 0.89 1.17 -29.03
C THR A 70 0.29 1.89 -30.24
N THR A 71 0.93 2.97 -30.71
CA THR A 71 0.69 3.52 -32.06
C THR A 71 2.00 3.94 -32.70
#